data_AF-G4YW88-F1
#
_entry.id   AF-G4YW88-F1
#
_cell.length_a   1.000
_cell.length_b   1.000
_cell.length_c   1.000
_cell.angle_alpha   90.00
_cell.angle_beta   90.00
_cell.angle_gamma   90.00
#
_symmetry.space_group_name_H-M   'P 1'
#
loop_
_entity.id
_entity.type
_entity.pdbx_description
1 polymer ?
#
loop_
_entity_poly.entity_id
_entity_poly.type
_entity_poly.pdbx_seq_one_letter_code
_entity_poly.pdbx_strand_id
1 'polypeptide(L)'
;EGVVFYAHPSLHQYPWTVEERIKNKHVSKGLKRQAFERFRTELRGGIGVVIERLETQAKQDQWQRGLQQQRPKQLWSHDHSLTPYQVWTVYRMALRQLNMFFEGRQHSNSCRKTSACTQEKETQSHIFWECPCAVACWKWLARHWGGADVTDSGLLGYREYCAARQAPPIPDSLKRRV
;
A
#
# COMPACT_ATOMS: atom_id res chain seq x y z
N GLU A 1 11.41 17.02 6.38
CA GLU A 1 10.12 17.22 5.67
C GLU A 1 9.33 15.91 5.69
N GLY A 2 8.10 15.92 6.22
CA GLY A 2 7.26 14.73 6.32
C GLY A 2 6.38 14.55 5.09
N VAL A 3 6.16 13.31 4.64
CA VAL A 3 5.17 13.03 3.59
C VAL A 3 3.77 13.17 4.19
N VAL A 4 3.09 14.27 3.85
CA VAL A 4 1.69 14.49 4.24
C VAL A 4 0.79 13.77 3.23
N PHE A 5 0.03 12.79 3.71
CA PHE A 5 -0.96 12.10 2.90
C PHE A 5 -2.32 12.74 3.12
N TYR A 6 -2.79 13.51 2.13
CA TYR A 6 -4.15 14.03 2.13
C TYR A 6 -5.14 12.93 1.74
N ALA A 7 -6.04 12.57 2.66
CA ALA A 7 -7.18 11.73 2.34
C ALA A 7 -8.18 12.56 1.53
N HIS A 8 -8.17 12.41 0.21
CA HIS A 8 -9.15 13.05 -0.67
C HIS A 8 -10.59 12.63 -0.28
N PRO A 9 -11.54 13.56 -0.05
CA PRO A 9 -12.91 13.23 0.34
C PRO A 9 -13.60 12.25 -0.63
N SER A 10 -13.26 12.32 -1.92
CA SER A 10 -13.75 11.38 -2.95
C SER A 10 -13.20 9.95 -2.85
N LEU A 11 -12.29 9.64 -1.92
CA LEU A 11 -11.92 8.27 -1.56
C LEU A 11 -12.99 7.60 -0.69
N HIS A 12 -13.89 8.39 -0.10
CA HIS A 12 -15.00 7.94 0.74
C HIS A 12 -16.34 8.38 0.14
N GLN A 13 -16.63 7.98 -1.11
CA GLN A 13 -17.92 8.24 -1.79
C GLN A 13 -19.14 7.56 -1.14
N TYR A 14 -19.17 7.44 0.18
CA TYR A 14 -20.29 6.90 0.93
C TYR A 14 -21.13 8.07 1.44
N PRO A 15 -22.43 8.10 1.14
CA PRO A 15 -23.32 8.94 1.91
C PRO A 15 -23.25 8.45 3.36
N TRP A 16 -22.75 9.28 4.27
CA TRP A 16 -22.76 9.02 5.71
C TRP A 16 -24.14 9.30 6.32
N THR A 17 -25.20 9.03 5.55
CA THR A 17 -26.58 9.30 5.91
C THR A 17 -27.33 7.98 6.02
N VAL A 18 -28.22 7.88 7.00
CA VAL A 18 -29.14 6.76 7.16
C VAL A 18 -30.55 7.32 7.16
N GLU A 19 -31.49 6.56 6.60
CA GLU A 19 -32.90 6.95 6.64
C GLU A 19 -33.37 7.08 8.10
N GLU A 20 -34.17 8.10 8.41
CA GLU A 20 -34.63 8.41 9.78
C GLU A 20 -35.34 7.24 10.47
N ARG A 21 -35.93 6.33 9.70
CA ARG A 21 -36.55 5.10 10.24
C ARG A 21 -35.57 4.12 10.88
N ILE A 22 -34.26 4.26 10.65
CA ILE A 22 -33.24 3.40 11.26
C ILE A 22 -32.99 3.85 12.70
N LYS A 23 -33.40 3.01 13.65
CA LYS A 23 -33.13 3.22 15.08
C LYS A 23 -31.63 3.42 15.35
N ASN A 24 -31.27 4.29 16.30
CA ASN A 24 -29.88 4.61 16.67
C ASN A 24 -28.97 3.37 16.86
N LYS A 25 -29.48 2.33 17.53
CA LYS A 25 -28.74 1.06 17.73
C LYS A 25 -28.39 0.31 16.45
N HIS A 26 -28.98 0.67 15.32
CA HIS A 26 -28.79 0.03 14.01
C HIS A 26 -28.09 0.93 12.99
N VAL A 27 -27.73 2.17 13.34
CA VAL A 27 -27.08 3.13 12.42
C VAL A 27 -25.80 2.54 11.81
N SER A 28 -24.93 1.95 12.63
CA SER A 28 -23.70 1.31 12.14
C SER A 28 -23.98 0.17 11.15
N LYS A 29 -25.03 -0.63 11.41
CA LYS A 29 -25.45 -1.72 10.51
C LYS A 29 -26.04 -1.16 9.21
N GLY A 30 -26.82 -0.08 9.29
CA GLY A 30 -27.39 0.62 8.14
C GLY A 30 -26.32 1.19 7.21
N LEU A 31 -25.35 1.93 7.76
CA LEU A 31 -24.22 2.49 7.02
C LEU A 31 -23.40 1.40 6.33
N LYS A 32 -23.07 0.31 7.03
CA LYS A 32 -22.34 -0.84 6.44
C LYS A 32 -23.12 -1.50 5.31
N ARG A 33 -24.44 -1.62 5.45
CA ARG A 33 -25.31 -2.24 4.44
C ARG A 33 -25.38 -1.38 3.17
N GLN A 34 -25.47 -0.06 3.28
CA GLN A 34 -25.47 0.83 2.12
C GLN A 34 -24.17 0.71 1.32
N ALA A 35 -23.02 0.70 1.99
CA ALA A 35 -21.73 0.50 1.34
C ALA A 35 -21.69 -0.85 0.58
N PHE A 36 -22.15 -1.92 1.22
CA PHE A 36 -22.21 -3.24 0.61
C PHE A 36 -23.17 -3.32 -0.59
N GLU A 37 -24.39 -2.79 -0.45
CA GLU A 37 -25.38 -2.79 -1.52
C GLU A 37 -24.88 -1.97 -2.70
N ARG A 38 -24.37 -0.76 -2.47
CA ARG A 38 -23.81 0.09 -3.52
C ARG A 38 -22.69 -0.62 -4.29
N PHE A 39 -21.74 -1.25 -3.60
CA PHE A 39 -20.72 -2.06 -4.27
C PHE A 39 -21.32 -3.23 -5.07
N ARG A 40 -22.32 -3.92 -4.51
CA ARG A 40 -22.96 -5.06 -5.15
C ARG A 40 -23.78 -4.68 -6.38
N THR A 41 -24.31 -3.45 -6.46
CA THR A 41 -25.11 -2.96 -7.59
C THR A 41 -24.28 -2.19 -8.60
N GLU A 42 -23.45 -1.23 -8.17
CA GLU A 42 -22.67 -0.36 -9.06
C GLU A 42 -21.43 -1.05 -9.63
N LEU A 43 -20.71 -1.86 -8.83
CA LEU A 43 -19.51 -2.56 -9.32
C LEU A 43 -19.81 -3.91 -9.97
N ARG A 44 -21.07 -4.36 -9.98
CA ARG A 44 -21.45 -5.68 -10.52
C ARG A 44 -20.98 -5.90 -11.96
N GLY A 45 -21.05 -4.86 -12.79
CA GLY A 45 -20.61 -4.90 -14.19
C GLY A 45 -19.12 -4.67 -14.40
N GLY A 46 -18.44 -4.00 -13.45
CA GLY A 46 -17.03 -3.58 -13.59
C GLY A 46 -16.02 -4.43 -12.81
N ILE A 47 -16.48 -5.29 -11.91
CA ILE A 47 -15.57 -6.02 -11.01
C ILE A 47 -14.66 -7.00 -11.74
N GLY A 48 -15.14 -7.61 -12.83
CA GLY A 48 -14.33 -8.48 -13.69
C GLY A 48 -13.13 -7.74 -14.27
N VAL A 49 -13.34 -6.53 -14.80
CA VAL A 49 -12.27 -5.66 -15.32
C VAL A 49 -11.27 -5.27 -14.23
N VAL A 50 -11.76 -5.01 -13.01
CA VAL A 50 -10.89 -4.70 -11.88
C VAL A 50 -10.03 -5.91 -11.49
N ILE A 51 -10.62 -7.11 -11.43
CA ILE A 51 -9.91 -8.36 -11.12
C ILE A 51 -8.86 -8.64 -12.19
N GLU A 52 -9.24 -8.61 -13.47
CA GLU A 52 -8.32 -8.86 -14.59
C GLU A 52 -7.13 -7.89 -14.59
N ARG A 53 -7.38 -6.61 -14.31
CA ARG A 53 -6.33 -5.59 -14.16
C ARG A 53 -5.40 -5.91 -12.99
N LEU A 54 -5.93 -6.36 -11.85
CA LEU A 54 -5.11 -6.73 -10.70
C LEU A 54 -4.26 -7.96 -11.01
N GLU A 55 -4.84 -8.99 -11.63
CA GLU A 55 -4.16 -10.23 -12.00
C GLU A 55 -3.05 -10.01 -13.04
N THR A 56 -3.34 -9.25 -14.10
CA THR A 56 -2.36 -8.90 -15.14
C THR A 56 -1.11 -8.27 -14.55
N GLN A 57 -1.30 -7.46 -13.51
CA GLN A 57 -0.22 -6.69 -12.89
C GLN A 57 0.51 -7.50 -11.82
N ALA A 58 -0.21 -8.38 -11.11
CA ALA A 58 0.41 -9.40 -10.27
C ALA A 58 1.39 -10.29 -11.04
N LYS A 59 1.13 -10.53 -12.34
CA LYS A 59 2.03 -11.29 -13.22
C LYS A 59 3.31 -10.52 -13.57
N GLN A 60 3.25 -9.19 -13.58
CA GLN A 60 4.37 -8.33 -14.01
C GLN A 60 5.26 -7.88 -12.83
N ASP A 61 4.77 -7.96 -11.60
CA ASP A 61 5.46 -7.43 -10.43
C ASP A 61 5.34 -8.35 -9.21
N GLN A 62 6.46 -8.99 -8.85
CA GLN A 62 6.54 -9.91 -7.72
C GLN A 62 6.22 -9.26 -6.37
N TRP A 63 6.59 -7.98 -6.18
CA TRP A 63 6.24 -7.24 -4.98
C TRP A 63 4.73 -7.05 -4.88
N GLN A 64 4.11 -6.63 -5.98
CA GLN A 64 2.66 -6.46 -6.04
C GLN A 64 1.93 -7.79 -5.83
N ARG A 65 2.43 -8.87 -6.41
CA ARG A 65 1.90 -10.22 -6.22
C ARG A 65 1.94 -10.65 -4.75
N GLY A 66 3.06 -10.44 -4.07
CA GLY A 66 3.21 -10.73 -2.65
C GLY A 66 2.22 -9.96 -1.78
N LEU A 67 1.98 -8.69 -2.09
CA LEU A 67 0.95 -7.87 -1.42
C LEU A 67 -0.47 -8.42 -1.62
N GLN A 68 -0.80 -8.86 -2.83
CA GLN A 68 -2.14 -9.35 -3.18
C GLN A 68 -2.46 -10.74 -2.62
N GLN A 69 -1.43 -11.53 -2.29
CA GLN A 69 -1.63 -12.85 -1.67
C GLN A 69 -2.03 -12.78 -0.19
N GLN A 70 -2.04 -11.59 0.41
CA GLN A 70 -2.43 -11.41 1.80
C GLN A 70 -3.93 -11.53 2.00
N ARG A 71 -4.33 -12.40 2.91
CA ARG A 71 -5.72 -12.47 3.38
C ARG A 71 -6.01 -11.27 4.29
N PRO A 72 -7.26 -10.77 4.33
CA PRO A 72 -7.64 -9.71 5.26
C PRO A 72 -7.20 -10.02 6.71
N LYS A 73 -7.40 -11.25 7.20
CA LYS A 73 -6.95 -11.61 8.55
C LYS A 73 -5.44 -11.40 8.77
N GLN A 74 -4.60 -11.70 7.78
CA GLN A 74 -3.15 -11.47 7.86
C GLN A 74 -2.78 -10.00 7.79
N LEU A 75 -3.59 -9.19 7.11
CA LEU A 75 -3.42 -7.75 6.99
C LEU A 75 -3.93 -6.98 8.21
N TRP A 76 -4.86 -7.54 8.98
CA TRP A 76 -5.42 -6.88 10.17
C TRP A 76 -4.83 -7.43 11.47
N SER A 77 -4.23 -8.63 11.44
CA SER A 77 -3.60 -9.28 12.60
C SER A 77 -2.15 -8.85 12.73
N HIS A 78 -1.93 -7.71 13.38
CA HIS A 78 -0.59 -7.14 13.60
C HIS A 78 -0.26 -6.88 15.06
N ASP A 79 -1.05 -7.40 16.02
CA ASP A 79 -0.77 -7.31 17.46
C ASP A 79 -0.37 -5.89 17.93
N HIS A 80 -1.10 -4.87 17.43
CA HIS A 80 -0.85 -3.45 17.67
C HIS A 80 0.52 -2.90 17.22
N SER A 81 1.34 -3.70 16.53
CA SER A 81 2.62 -3.26 15.94
C SER A 81 2.46 -2.27 14.80
N LEU A 82 1.29 -2.26 14.15
CA LEU A 82 0.93 -1.29 13.11
C LEU A 82 -0.29 -0.46 13.53
N THR A 83 -0.21 0.84 13.24
CA THR A 83 -1.34 1.76 13.36
C THR A 83 -2.43 1.42 12.32
N PRO A 84 -3.71 1.76 12.61
CA PRO A 84 -4.78 1.60 11.62
C PRO A 84 -4.46 2.28 10.28
N TYR A 85 -3.78 3.41 10.32
CA TYR A 85 -3.33 4.13 9.13
C TYR A 85 -2.35 3.31 8.28
N GLN A 86 -1.33 2.72 8.89
CA GLN A 86 -0.37 1.86 8.19
C GLN A 86 -1.05 0.64 7.57
N VAL A 87 -1.99 0.01 8.29
CA VAL A 87 -2.77 -1.12 7.76
C VAL A 87 -3.60 -0.71 6.53
N TRP A 88 -4.28 0.44 6.60
CA TRP A 88 -5.02 0.98 5.47
C TRP A 88 -4.14 1.32 4.26
N THR A 89 -2.92 1.79 4.49
CA THR A 89 -1.94 2.03 3.43
C THR A 89 -1.58 0.72 2.73
N VAL A 90 -1.23 -0.33 3.48
CA VAL A 90 -0.90 -1.65 2.90
C VAL A 90 -2.10 -2.25 2.15
N TYR A 91 -3.32 -2.10 2.69
CA TYR A 91 -4.54 -2.52 2.00
C TYR A 91 -4.72 -1.83 0.64
N ARG A 92 -4.57 -0.50 0.60
CA ARG A 92 -4.67 0.28 -0.65
C ARG A 92 -3.54 -0.04 -1.62
N MET A 93 -2.38 -0.46 -1.13
CA MET A 93 -1.31 -0.97 -2.00
C MET A 93 -1.71 -2.29 -2.64
N ALA A 94 -2.19 -3.27 -1.86
CA ALA A 94 -2.64 -4.55 -2.40
C ALA A 94 -3.72 -4.38 -3.49
N LEU A 95 -4.67 -3.46 -3.27
CA LEU A 95 -5.74 -3.14 -4.22
C LEU A 95 -5.35 -2.18 -5.34
N ARG A 96 -4.10 -1.71 -5.39
CA ARG A 96 -3.63 -0.72 -6.37
C ARG A 96 -4.41 0.60 -6.35
N GLN A 97 -4.91 0.97 -5.18
CA GLN A 97 -5.67 2.20 -4.91
C GLN A 97 -4.85 3.25 -4.17
N LEU A 98 -3.60 2.95 -3.78
CA LEU A 98 -2.71 3.95 -3.21
C LEU A 98 -2.28 4.93 -4.31
N ASN A 99 -2.82 6.14 -4.24
CA ASN A 99 -2.39 7.30 -5.03
C ASN A 99 -1.89 8.37 -4.06
N MET A 100 -0.66 8.86 -4.25
CA MET A 100 -0.14 9.96 -3.43
C MET A 100 -0.63 11.29 -3.97
N PHE A 101 -1.38 12.05 -3.19
CA PHE A 101 -1.75 13.39 -3.63
C PHE A 101 -0.51 14.29 -3.79
N PHE A 102 -0.44 15.02 -4.90
CA PHE A 102 0.46 16.15 -5.10
C PHE A 102 -0.15 17.12 -6.12
N GLU A 103 0.24 18.39 -6.06
CA GLU A 103 -0.28 19.43 -6.95
C GLU A 103 0.07 19.14 -8.41
N GLY A 104 -0.95 19.16 -9.28
CA GLY A 104 -0.80 18.87 -10.70
C GLY A 104 -0.83 17.38 -11.08
N ARG A 105 -1.11 16.46 -10.14
CA ARG A 105 -1.23 15.01 -10.43
C ARG A 105 -2.26 14.69 -11.51
N GLN A 106 -3.36 15.45 -11.61
CA GLN A 106 -4.34 15.23 -12.68
C GLN A 106 -3.78 15.45 -14.09
N HIS A 107 -2.67 16.20 -14.23
CA HIS A 107 -2.05 16.50 -15.52
C HIS A 107 -0.83 15.61 -15.80
N SER A 108 -0.19 15.09 -14.76
CA SER A 108 1.01 14.28 -14.90
C SER A 108 1.14 13.33 -13.72
N ASN A 109 1.31 12.05 -14.02
CA ASN A 109 1.61 11.02 -13.03
C ASN A 109 3.12 10.80 -12.87
N SER A 110 3.97 11.76 -13.24
CA SER A 110 5.41 11.64 -13.00
C SER A 110 5.75 11.76 -11.53
N CYS A 111 6.81 11.08 -11.11
CA CYS A 111 7.30 11.22 -9.74
C CYS A 111 7.99 12.57 -9.58
N ARG A 112 7.51 13.38 -8.64
CA ARG A 112 8.01 14.74 -8.37
C ARG A 112 8.72 14.88 -7.03
N LYS A 113 9.08 13.77 -6.40
CA LYS A 113 9.70 13.78 -5.05
C LYS A 113 11.07 14.42 -5.04
N THR A 114 11.84 14.27 -6.12
CA THR A 114 13.18 14.86 -6.29
C THR A 114 13.41 15.20 -7.76
N SER A 115 14.21 16.22 -8.04
CA SER A 115 14.67 16.54 -9.41
C SER A 115 15.47 15.39 -10.04
N ALA A 116 16.11 14.54 -9.24
CA ALA A 116 16.85 13.36 -9.68
C ALA A 116 15.95 12.18 -10.11
N CYS A 117 14.63 12.26 -9.92
CA CYS A 117 13.74 11.18 -10.27
C CYS A 117 13.18 11.39 -11.69
N THR A 118 13.60 10.54 -12.63
CA THR A 118 13.24 10.65 -14.05
C THR A 118 11.99 9.86 -14.44
N GLN A 119 11.31 9.24 -13.47
CA GLN A 119 10.21 8.33 -13.78
C GLN A 119 8.94 9.09 -14.21
N GLU A 120 8.55 8.87 -15.46
CA GLU A 120 7.36 9.50 -16.08
C GLU A 120 6.04 8.99 -15.51
N LYS A 121 6.05 7.77 -14.95
CA LYS A 121 4.88 7.15 -14.32
C LYS A 121 5.20 6.63 -12.92
N GLU A 122 4.65 7.30 -11.92
CA GLU A 122 4.72 6.97 -10.52
C GLU A 122 3.83 5.74 -10.22
N THR A 123 4.44 4.55 -10.31
CA THR A 123 3.81 3.27 -9.92
C THR A 123 4.00 3.01 -8.43
N GLN A 124 3.24 2.07 -7.86
CA GLN A 124 3.41 1.70 -6.44
C GLN A 124 4.80 1.14 -6.16
N SER A 125 5.36 0.37 -7.08
CA SER A 125 6.72 -0.15 -6.98
C SER A 125 7.76 0.94 -7.13
N HIS A 126 7.49 1.93 -7.98
CA HIS A 126 8.33 3.12 -8.01
C HIS A 126 8.32 3.86 -6.67
N ILE A 127 7.14 4.16 -6.12
CA ILE A 127 6.99 4.86 -4.84
C ILE A 127 7.71 4.12 -3.71
N PHE A 128 7.63 2.79 -3.68
CA PHE A 128 8.16 2.00 -2.58
C PHE A 128 9.59 1.51 -2.76
N TRP A 129 10.10 1.34 -3.97
CA TRP A 129 11.37 0.64 -4.19
C TRP A 129 12.34 1.37 -5.13
N GLU A 130 11.85 2.09 -6.13
CA GLU A 130 12.71 2.58 -7.22
C GLU A 130 12.96 4.09 -7.15
N CYS A 131 12.06 4.85 -6.52
CA CYS A 131 12.25 6.28 -6.29
C CYS A 131 13.55 6.50 -5.48
N PRO A 132 14.41 7.47 -5.84
CA PRO A 132 15.63 7.75 -5.09
C PRO A 132 15.40 7.95 -3.58
N CYS A 133 14.29 8.59 -3.20
CA CYS A 133 13.89 8.73 -1.79
C CYS A 133 13.60 7.38 -1.13
N ALA A 134 12.92 6.48 -1.85
CA ALA A 134 12.58 5.16 -1.35
C ALA A 134 13.84 4.30 -1.22
N VAL A 135 14.73 4.31 -2.21
CA VAL A 135 16.03 3.63 -2.17
C VAL A 135 16.85 4.11 -0.97
N ALA A 136 16.97 5.42 -0.77
CA ALA A 136 17.69 5.98 0.37
C ALA A 136 17.08 5.56 1.72
N CYS A 137 15.76 5.60 1.84
CA CYS A 137 15.03 5.16 3.03
C CYS A 137 15.27 3.67 3.33
N TRP A 138 15.14 2.80 2.32
CA TRP A 138 15.38 1.36 2.49
C TRP A 138 16.83 1.03 2.81
N LYS A 139 17.80 1.71 2.20
CA LYS A 139 19.22 1.56 2.56
C LYS A 139 19.45 1.93 4.02
N TRP A 140 18.85 3.03 4.47
CA TRP A 140 18.94 3.45 5.87
C TRP A 140 18.32 2.40 6.82
N LEU A 141 17.11 1.92 6.52
CA LEU A 141 16.43 0.88 7.31
C LEU A 141 17.23 -0.42 7.36
N ALA A 142 17.70 -0.89 6.20
CA ALA A 142 18.46 -2.12 6.11
C ALA A 142 19.82 -2.01 6.84
N ARG A 143 20.49 -0.85 6.76
CA ARG A 143 21.67 -0.56 7.58
C ARG A 143 21.36 -0.55 9.07
N HIS A 144 20.25 0.08 9.45
CA HIS A 144 19.84 0.16 10.85
C HIS A 144 19.54 -1.22 11.44
N TRP A 145 18.85 -2.10 10.69
CA TRP A 145 18.51 -3.45 11.14
C TRP A 145 19.66 -4.46 11.00
N GLY A 146 20.44 -4.37 9.92
CA GLY A 146 21.49 -5.32 9.57
C GLY A 146 22.90 -4.93 10.05
N GLY A 147 23.09 -3.69 10.49
CA GLY A 147 24.37 -3.17 10.99
C GLY A 147 25.44 -2.94 9.91
N ALA A 148 25.11 -3.06 8.63
CA ALA A 148 26.02 -2.89 7.50
C ALA A 148 25.37 -2.13 6.35
N ASP A 149 26.16 -1.41 5.55
CA ASP A 149 25.67 -0.74 4.36
C ASP A 149 25.18 -1.74 3.30
N VAL A 150 24.13 -1.36 2.58
CA VAL A 150 23.48 -2.22 1.58
C VAL A 150 23.67 -1.64 0.18
N THR A 151 24.16 -2.47 -0.73
CA THR A 151 24.31 -2.15 -2.16
C THR A 151 22.94 -2.06 -2.84
N ASP A 152 22.88 -1.45 -4.03
CA ASP A 152 21.62 -1.41 -4.80
C ASP A 152 21.13 -2.82 -5.15
N SER A 153 22.04 -3.74 -5.49
CA SER A 153 21.70 -5.15 -5.72
C SER A 153 21.20 -5.85 -4.46
N GLY A 154 21.77 -5.54 -3.30
CA GLY A 154 21.30 -6.07 -2.01
C GLY A 154 19.87 -5.64 -1.70
N LEU A 155 19.50 -4.41 -2.06
CA LEU A 155 18.14 -3.88 -1.88
C LEU A 155 17.08 -4.70 -2.66
N LEU A 156 17.44 -5.22 -3.84
CA LEU A 156 16.55 -6.09 -4.62
C LEU A 156 16.24 -7.39 -3.88
N GLY A 157 17.23 -7.96 -3.19
CA GLY A 157 17.00 -9.11 -2.31
C GLY A 157 16.03 -8.80 -1.17
N TYR A 158 16.14 -7.62 -0.55
CA TYR A 158 15.17 -7.17 0.46
C TYR A 158 13.76 -7.05 -0.11
N ARG A 159 13.60 -6.56 -1.35
CA ARG A 159 12.29 -6.52 -2.03
C ARG A 159 11.68 -7.92 -2.13
N GLU A 160 12.48 -8.94 -2.45
CA GLU A 160 12.01 -10.33 -2.52
C GLU A 160 11.58 -10.86 -1.14
N TYR A 161 12.39 -10.66 -0.09
CA TYR A 161 12.02 -11.03 1.28
C TYR A 161 10.74 -10.33 1.73
N CYS A 162 10.62 -9.03 1.46
CA CYS A 162 9.41 -8.26 1.75
C CYS A 162 8.20 -8.75 0.95
N ALA A 163 8.36 -9.10 -0.32
CA ALA A 163 7.30 -9.67 -1.15
C ALA A 163 6.85 -11.05 -0.62
N ALA A 164 7.80 -11.89 -0.23
CA ALA A 164 7.57 -13.21 0.34
C ALA A 164 7.09 -13.17 1.80
N ARG A 165 7.16 -12.00 2.45
CA ARG A 165 6.87 -11.81 3.88
C ARG A 165 7.72 -12.71 4.77
N GLN A 166 8.97 -12.89 4.36
CA GLN A 166 9.97 -13.63 5.10
C GLN A 166 10.99 -12.64 5.66
N ALA A 167 11.43 -12.87 6.90
CA ALA A 167 12.52 -12.08 7.44
C ALA A 167 13.79 -12.35 6.62
N PRO A 168 14.55 -11.31 6.23
CA PRO A 168 15.86 -11.52 5.63
C PRO A 168 16.77 -12.23 6.63
N PRO A 169 17.75 -13.03 6.16
CA PRO A 169 18.67 -13.73 7.04
C PRO A 169 19.44 -12.74 7.90
N ILE A 170 19.56 -13.05 9.20
CA ILE A 170 20.34 -12.23 10.13
C ILE A 170 21.83 -12.42 9.79
N PRO A 171 22.58 -11.34 9.52
CA PRO A 171 24.02 -11.41 9.31
C PRO A 171 24.75 -12.06 10.50
N ASP A 172 25.76 -12.88 10.22
CA ASP A 172 26.54 -13.56 11.27
C ASP A 172 27.30 -12.59 12.19
N SER A 173 27.53 -11.35 11.73
CA SER A 173 28.08 -10.26 12.55
C SER A 173 27.14 -9.84 13.68
N LEU A 174 25.82 -9.97 13.50
CA LEU A 174 24.81 -9.66 14.51
C LEU A 174 24.51 -10.86 15.42
N LYS A 175 24.61 -12.09 14.90
CA LYS A 175 24.45 -13.31 15.71
C LYS A 175 25.50 -13.46 16.81
N ARG A 176 26.69 -12.89 16.62
CA ARG A 176 27.81 -12.95 17.58
C ARG A 176 27.72 -11.94 18.73
N ARG A 177 26.71 -11.07 18.75
CA ARG A 177 26.53 -10.04 19.81
C ARG A 177 25.54 -10.46 20.91
N VAL A 178 25.16 -11.75 20.98
CA VAL A 178 24.28 -12.31 22.01
C VAL A 178 25.09 -13.18 22.96
#